data_AF-A0A7W9YHA8-F1
#
_entry.id   AF-A0A7W9YHA8-F1
#
_cell.length_a   1.000
_cell.length_b   1.000
_cell.length_c   1.000
_cell.angle_alpha   90.00
_cell.angle_beta   90.00
_cell.angle_gamma   90.00
#
_symmetry.space_group_name_H-M   'P 1'
#
loop_
_entity.id
_entity.type
_entity.pdbx_description
1 polymer ?
#
loop_
_entity_poly.entity_id
_entity_poly.type
_entity_poly.pdbx_seq_one_letter_code
_entity_poly.pdbx_strand_id
1 'polypeptide(L)'
;MATNFASAHAATAPLPHVIDPGLATAIVAAAFAAIAAWATYLWRTRAARTSTRNTVAAWCKRVAPRREPKNPQLLAEELATSRKLEQTRRNHDVQSRRAAADHRLALDTIDEDIADAREQRSLSALYRTASVSGARARMRAQINESAEARGLRVAAVRRWTLRVGIVITCAFGVWSTSGVHSGVTALLALEGGSVGWWAAWLVEPALTAVVALIIVVRSVLRASGGDTDTRATRIMWGALSLSVVLNAAGDWPTEFSAATVGALVAHSVGPVGAAGTAHLISIIDDYVACARPWDDAPSVEQIELGCPVQSKDVPPADAENSSRAGVLATEVPVGDLPGWEPWDGPDPEGDAFWEAITEPAPQRPSEGSGAPVRSSFPQPHDPFLDAVDECRFAIVTTGRPISERKLADKYRKPDGAPMGRRWARRVRARAAVEATELCGGSRLPGDVKDSTCLPKAEHAAADRA
;
A
#
# COMPACT_ATOMS: atom_id res chain seq x y z
N MET A 1 25.91 59.32 60.29
CA MET A 1 26.73 58.30 60.98
C MET A 1 27.18 57.31 59.94
N ALA A 2 28.46 57.42 59.57
CA ALA A 2 29.13 56.56 58.61
C ALA A 2 29.83 55.44 59.39
N THR A 3 29.60 54.19 59.01
CA THR A 3 30.48 53.06 59.37
C THR A 3 30.37 51.94 58.33
N ASN A 4 31.40 51.88 57.47
CA ASN A 4 32.20 50.70 57.12
C ASN A 4 31.49 49.35 56.95
N PHE A 5 31.21 48.98 55.71
CA PHE A 5 31.15 47.58 55.30
C PHE A 5 32.46 47.20 54.60
N ALA A 6 33.13 46.22 55.21
CA ALA A 6 34.41 45.69 54.80
C ALA A 6 34.31 44.97 53.45
N SER A 7 35.23 45.32 52.56
CA SER A 7 35.53 44.66 51.30
C SER A 7 36.12 43.27 51.53
N ALA A 8 35.29 42.23 51.40
CA ALA A 8 35.75 40.85 51.29
C ALA A 8 35.98 40.51 49.81
N HIS A 9 37.24 40.55 49.37
CA HIS A 9 37.67 39.97 48.09
C HIS A 9 37.60 38.45 48.20
N ALA A 10 36.46 37.87 47.85
CA ALA A 10 36.31 36.43 47.65
C ALA A 10 36.93 36.06 46.30
N ALA A 11 37.90 35.13 46.35
CA ALA A 11 38.56 34.56 45.19
C ALA A 11 37.53 33.88 44.26
N THR A 12 37.46 34.37 43.02
CA THR A 12 36.69 33.81 41.91
C THR A 12 37.26 32.45 41.52
N ALA A 13 36.60 31.37 41.94
CA ALA A 13 36.82 30.05 41.37
C ALA A 13 36.22 29.99 39.95
N PRO A 14 36.91 29.43 38.95
CA PRO A 14 36.39 29.31 37.59
C PRO A 14 35.18 28.34 37.58
N LEU A 15 34.03 28.85 37.13
CA LEU A 15 32.78 28.10 37.00
C LEU A 15 32.94 26.94 35.99
N PRO A 16 32.40 25.74 36.28
CA PRO A 16 32.40 24.62 35.34
C PRO A 16 31.43 24.89 34.18
N HIS A 17 31.98 24.75 32.96
CA HIS A 17 31.34 24.56 31.65
C HIS A 17 29.86 24.89 31.53
N VAL A 18 29.61 26.12 31.08
CA VAL A 18 28.40 26.54 30.36
C VAL A 18 28.13 25.50 29.26
N ILE A 19 26.94 24.89 29.25
CA ILE A 19 26.49 24.06 28.14
C ILE A 19 26.49 24.94 26.90
N ASP A 20 27.32 24.56 25.92
CA ASP A 20 27.55 25.33 24.72
C ASP A 20 26.21 25.56 23.99
N PRO A 21 25.74 26.81 23.83
CA PRO A 21 24.52 27.11 23.06
C PRO A 21 24.61 26.59 21.62
N GLY A 22 25.82 26.31 21.12
CA GLY A 22 26.08 25.60 19.87
C GLY A 22 25.54 24.17 19.84
N LEU A 23 25.50 23.45 20.97
CA LEU A 23 24.99 22.08 21.01
C LEU A 23 23.48 22.02 20.79
N ALA A 24 22.73 22.95 21.42
CA ALA A 24 21.28 23.02 21.27
C ALA A 24 20.87 23.40 19.84
N THR A 25 21.59 24.35 19.22
CA THR A 25 21.36 24.71 17.81
C THR A 25 21.79 23.61 16.84
N ALA A 26 22.87 22.87 17.14
CA ALA A 26 23.32 21.74 16.32
C ALA A 26 22.29 20.59 16.27
N ILE A 27 21.62 20.30 17.39
CA ILE A 27 20.60 19.24 17.44
C ILE A 27 19.39 19.60 16.55
N VAL A 28 18.92 20.86 16.59
CA VAL A 28 17.81 21.31 15.75
C VAL A 28 18.21 21.34 14.27
N ALA A 29 19.42 21.81 13.95
CA ALA A 29 19.91 21.85 12.57
C ALA A 29 20.07 20.45 11.94
N ALA A 30 20.54 19.46 12.72
CA ALA A 30 20.69 18.09 12.26
C ALA A 30 19.35 17.44 11.86
N ALA A 31 18.27 17.75 12.57
CA ALA A 31 16.94 17.25 12.26
C ALA A 31 16.41 17.77 10.91
N PHE A 32 16.64 19.06 10.59
CA PHE A 32 16.22 19.64 9.30
C PHE A 32 17.04 19.12 8.11
N ALA A 33 18.34 18.90 8.29
CA ALA A 33 19.22 18.38 7.23
C ALA A 33 18.83 16.96 6.78
N ALA A 34 18.40 16.10 7.72
CA ALA A 34 17.95 14.73 7.42
C ALA A 34 16.71 14.71 6.50
N ILE A 35 15.78 15.64 6.70
CA ILE A 35 14.54 15.75 5.92
C ILE A 35 14.84 16.17 4.46
N ALA A 36 15.77 17.11 4.26
CA ALA A 36 16.12 17.62 2.93
C ALA A 36 16.85 16.57 2.05
N ALA A 37 17.75 15.79 2.65
CA ALA A 37 18.51 14.75 1.97
C ALA A 37 17.59 13.64 1.40
N TRP A 38 16.55 13.26 2.16
CA TRP A 38 15.57 12.26 1.75
C TRP A 38 14.77 12.70 0.50
N ALA A 39 14.39 13.97 0.40
CA ALA A 39 13.63 14.49 -0.74
C ALA A 39 14.43 14.49 -2.06
N THR A 40 15.75 14.72 -1.99
CA THR A 40 16.62 14.81 -3.17
C THR A 40 16.90 13.44 -3.78
N TYR A 41 17.00 12.41 -2.92
CA TYR A 41 17.16 11.02 -3.33
C TYR A 41 15.99 10.53 -4.22
N LEU A 42 14.76 10.91 -3.89
CA LEU A 42 13.55 10.51 -4.64
C LEU A 42 13.43 11.12 -6.04
N TRP A 43 14.09 12.26 -6.29
CA TRP A 43 14.00 12.95 -7.59
C TRP A 43 14.93 12.35 -8.65
N ARG A 44 16.15 11.95 -8.26
CA ARG A 44 17.18 11.46 -9.19
C ARG A 44 16.86 10.11 -9.83
N THR A 45 16.09 9.26 -9.16
CA THR A 45 15.76 7.90 -9.66
C THR A 45 14.75 7.91 -10.82
N ARG A 46 14.16 9.06 -11.16
CA ARG A 46 13.06 9.15 -12.15
C ARG A 46 13.50 9.52 -13.57
N ALA A 47 14.73 10.01 -13.78
CA ALA A 47 15.14 10.63 -15.04
C ALA A 47 15.75 9.66 -16.08
N ALA A 48 16.07 8.41 -15.73
CA ALA A 48 16.97 7.56 -16.53
C ALA A 48 16.31 6.61 -17.56
N ARG A 49 15.04 6.79 -17.99
CA ARG A 49 14.28 5.70 -18.68
C ARG A 49 13.73 5.95 -20.10
N THR A 50 14.15 6.98 -20.84
CA THR A 50 13.56 7.26 -22.17
C THR A 50 14.59 7.65 -23.23
N SER A 51 15.24 6.68 -23.86
CA SER A 51 15.87 6.87 -25.18
C SER A 51 16.23 5.51 -25.79
N THR A 52 15.56 5.11 -26.88
CA THR A 52 16.02 4.26 -28.01
C THR A 52 14.85 3.48 -28.64
N ARG A 53 14.47 3.83 -29.88
CA ARG A 53 13.84 2.95 -30.90
C ARG A 53 13.39 3.79 -32.11
N ASN A 54 14.08 3.66 -33.24
CA ASN A 54 13.58 3.93 -34.60
C ASN A 54 14.71 3.63 -35.61
N THR A 55 14.60 2.55 -36.41
CA THR A 55 15.21 2.40 -37.77
C THR A 55 15.15 0.94 -38.28
N VAL A 56 14.04 0.44 -38.84
CA VAL A 56 14.07 -0.76 -39.73
C VAL A 56 12.87 -0.83 -40.69
N ALA A 57 12.71 0.12 -41.62
CA ALA A 57 11.65 0.01 -42.64
C ALA A 57 12.07 0.57 -43.99
N ALA A 58 12.92 -0.16 -44.72
CA ALA A 58 13.17 0.12 -46.13
C ALA A 58 13.79 -1.11 -46.81
N TRP A 59 12.99 -2.08 -47.27
CA TRP A 59 13.48 -3.01 -48.29
C TRP A 59 12.39 -3.74 -49.09
N CYS A 60 12.53 -3.68 -50.42
CA CYS A 60 12.07 -4.57 -51.49
C CYS A 60 10.72 -4.40 -52.22
N LYS A 61 10.83 -4.16 -53.54
CA LYS A 61 9.82 -4.37 -54.59
C LYS A 61 10.47 -5.04 -55.83
N ARG A 62 9.66 -5.74 -56.63
CA ARG A 62 9.94 -6.86 -57.58
C ARG A 62 9.44 -6.53 -59.02
N VAL A 63 9.89 -7.20 -60.10
CA VAL A 63 9.31 -7.13 -61.50
C VAL A 63 9.54 -8.41 -62.33
N ALA A 64 8.62 -8.77 -63.27
CA ALA A 64 8.82 -9.73 -64.40
C ALA A 64 7.89 -9.43 -65.64
N PRO A 65 8.16 -9.94 -66.88
CA PRO A 65 7.47 -9.55 -68.13
C PRO A 65 6.78 -10.67 -68.98
N ARG A 66 6.13 -10.29 -70.12
CA ARG A 66 5.20 -11.05 -71.02
C ARG A 66 5.68 -11.21 -72.48
N ARG A 67 5.05 -12.13 -73.28
CA ARG A 67 5.20 -12.33 -74.75
C ARG A 67 3.90 -12.75 -75.50
N GLU A 68 3.94 -12.66 -76.84
CA GLU A 68 2.89 -12.53 -77.91
C GLU A 68 2.57 -13.79 -78.80
N PRO A 69 1.52 -13.77 -79.70
CA PRO A 69 0.78 -14.96 -80.22
C PRO A 69 0.86 -15.31 -81.75
N LYS A 70 0.14 -16.38 -82.22
CA LYS A 70 0.22 -17.12 -83.54
C LYS A 70 -1.16 -17.40 -84.28
N ASN A 71 -1.05 -17.83 -85.56
CA ASN A 71 -1.93 -18.19 -86.74
C ASN A 71 -3.43 -18.68 -86.62
N PRO A 72 -4.36 -18.45 -87.61
CA PRO A 72 -5.83 -18.48 -87.45
C PRO A 72 -6.62 -19.77 -87.84
N GLN A 73 -6.07 -20.74 -88.57
CA GLN A 73 -6.80 -21.99 -88.90
C GLN A 73 -6.54 -23.11 -87.87
N LEU A 74 -5.29 -23.21 -87.40
CA LEU A 74 -4.96 -23.89 -86.14
C LEU A 74 -5.82 -23.32 -85.01
N LEU A 75 -6.03 -22.01 -85.00
CA LEU A 75 -6.94 -21.35 -84.07
C LEU A 75 -8.36 -21.93 -84.12
N ALA A 76 -8.93 -22.35 -85.25
CA ALA A 76 -10.34 -22.75 -85.30
C ALA A 76 -10.60 -24.15 -84.68
N GLU A 77 -9.76 -25.14 -85.00
CA GLU A 77 -9.79 -26.45 -84.35
C GLU A 77 -9.28 -26.37 -82.91
N GLU A 78 -8.24 -25.57 -82.66
CA GLU A 78 -7.78 -25.26 -81.30
C GLU A 78 -8.90 -24.57 -80.52
N LEU A 79 -9.73 -23.74 -81.13
CA LEU A 79 -10.90 -23.11 -80.50
C LEU A 79 -12.02 -24.10 -80.21
N ALA A 80 -12.33 -25.06 -81.09
CA ALA A 80 -13.36 -26.07 -80.82
C ALA A 80 -12.94 -27.03 -79.69
N THR A 81 -11.68 -27.46 -79.73
CA THR A 81 -11.05 -28.30 -78.70
C THR A 81 -10.91 -27.50 -77.40
N SER A 82 -10.52 -26.23 -77.50
CA SER A 82 -10.48 -25.30 -76.37
C SER A 82 -11.86 -25.09 -75.79
N ARG A 83 -12.94 -24.95 -76.57
CA ARG A 83 -14.31 -24.78 -76.05
C ARG A 83 -14.78 -26.00 -75.25
N LYS A 84 -14.50 -27.22 -75.71
CA LYS A 84 -14.85 -28.44 -74.97
C LYS A 84 -14.01 -28.58 -73.70
N LEU A 85 -12.70 -28.34 -73.79
CA LEU A 85 -11.82 -28.28 -72.61
C LEU A 85 -12.22 -27.18 -71.65
N GLU A 86 -12.65 -26.03 -72.17
CA GLU A 86 -13.10 -24.88 -71.42
C GLU A 86 -14.44 -25.16 -70.76
N GLN A 87 -15.35 -25.91 -71.37
CA GLN A 87 -16.60 -26.31 -70.73
C GLN A 87 -16.37 -27.35 -69.61
N THR A 88 -15.49 -28.32 -69.81
CA THR A 88 -15.07 -29.24 -68.74
C THR A 88 -14.33 -28.50 -67.63
N ARG A 89 -13.44 -27.57 -67.96
CA ARG A 89 -12.77 -26.68 -66.99
C ARG A 89 -13.79 -25.83 -66.25
N ARG A 90 -14.78 -25.23 -66.92
CA ARG A 90 -15.85 -24.46 -66.27
C ARG A 90 -16.67 -25.32 -65.32
N ASN A 91 -17.05 -26.54 -65.70
CA ASN A 91 -17.80 -27.43 -64.82
C ASN A 91 -16.96 -27.89 -63.61
N HIS A 92 -15.70 -28.25 -63.83
CA HIS A 92 -14.76 -28.58 -62.77
C HIS A 92 -14.50 -27.37 -61.86
N ASP A 93 -14.36 -26.17 -62.42
CA ASP A 93 -14.20 -24.92 -61.69
C ASP A 93 -15.43 -24.61 -60.84
N VAL A 94 -16.64 -24.83 -61.36
CA VAL A 94 -17.88 -24.64 -60.59
C VAL A 94 -17.98 -25.65 -59.45
N GLN A 95 -17.67 -26.93 -59.69
CA GLN A 95 -17.66 -27.95 -58.64
C GLN A 95 -16.57 -27.69 -57.59
N SER A 96 -15.36 -27.33 -58.03
CA SER A 96 -14.24 -26.96 -57.17
C SER A 96 -14.58 -25.73 -56.32
N ARG A 97 -15.25 -24.72 -56.90
CA ARG A 97 -15.75 -23.54 -56.17
C ARG A 97 -16.83 -23.90 -55.14
N ARG A 98 -17.74 -24.83 -55.46
CA ARG A 98 -18.76 -25.30 -54.50
C ARG A 98 -18.12 -26.07 -53.35
N ALA A 99 -17.25 -27.04 -53.65
CA ALA A 99 -16.52 -27.77 -52.62
C ALA A 99 -15.66 -26.85 -51.74
N ALA A 100 -15.03 -25.83 -52.35
CA ALA A 100 -14.28 -24.81 -51.61
C ALA A 100 -15.19 -23.92 -50.74
N ALA A 101 -16.40 -23.60 -51.20
CA ALA A 101 -17.38 -22.85 -50.42
C ALA A 101 -17.91 -23.68 -49.23
N ASP A 102 -18.27 -24.95 -49.45
CA ASP A 102 -18.74 -25.86 -48.41
C ASP A 102 -17.64 -26.11 -47.36
N HIS A 103 -16.38 -26.29 -47.80
CA HIS A 103 -15.24 -26.41 -46.91
C HIS A 103 -15.00 -25.13 -46.10
N ARG A 104 -15.19 -23.94 -46.69
CA ARG A 104 -15.11 -22.67 -45.95
C ARG A 104 -16.20 -22.58 -44.90
N LEU A 105 -17.44 -22.90 -45.23
CA LEU A 105 -18.55 -22.90 -44.26
C LEU A 105 -18.30 -23.88 -43.11
N ALA A 106 -17.74 -25.06 -43.41
CA ALA A 106 -17.36 -26.03 -42.37
C ALA A 106 -16.23 -25.51 -41.48
N LEU A 107 -15.21 -24.84 -42.04
CA LEU A 107 -14.16 -24.19 -41.27
C LEU A 107 -14.69 -23.03 -40.42
N ASP A 108 -15.59 -22.21 -40.97
CA ASP A 108 -16.22 -21.09 -40.26
C ASP A 108 -17.02 -21.62 -39.05
N THR A 109 -17.73 -22.74 -39.19
CA THR A 109 -18.45 -23.39 -38.08
C THR A 109 -17.49 -23.89 -37.00
N ILE A 110 -16.36 -24.51 -37.39
CA ILE A 110 -15.33 -24.96 -36.45
C ILE A 110 -14.68 -23.77 -35.73
N ASP A 111 -14.45 -22.66 -36.44
CA ASP A 111 -13.88 -21.43 -35.86
C ASP A 111 -14.85 -20.77 -34.87
N GLU A 112 -16.17 -20.80 -35.14
CA GLU A 112 -17.23 -20.38 -34.21
C GLU A 112 -17.25 -21.26 -32.95
N ASP A 113 -17.25 -22.59 -33.09
CA ASP A 113 -17.21 -23.52 -31.95
C ASP A 113 -15.94 -23.32 -31.09
N ILE A 114 -14.79 -23.06 -31.72
CA ILE A 114 -13.53 -22.77 -31.02
C ILE A 114 -13.60 -21.43 -30.30
N ALA A 115 -14.25 -20.41 -30.89
CA ALA A 115 -14.44 -19.11 -30.26
C ALA A 115 -15.34 -19.23 -29.02
N ASP A 116 -16.46 -19.93 -29.12
CA ASP A 116 -17.40 -20.17 -28.02
C ASP A 116 -16.73 -20.96 -26.89
N ALA A 117 -15.96 -22.01 -27.21
CA ALA A 117 -15.20 -22.78 -26.22
C ALA A 117 -14.14 -21.93 -25.49
N ARG A 118 -13.53 -20.94 -26.17
CA ARG A 118 -12.59 -20.00 -25.54
C ARG A 118 -13.31 -19.01 -24.64
N GLU A 119 -14.45 -18.48 -25.07
CA GLU A 119 -15.26 -17.55 -24.27
C GLU A 119 -15.75 -18.25 -23.00
N GLN A 120 -16.27 -19.47 -23.10
CA GLN A 120 -16.75 -20.25 -21.96
C GLN A 120 -15.64 -20.58 -20.95
N ARG A 121 -14.41 -20.89 -21.43
CA ARG A 121 -13.22 -21.05 -20.56
C ARG A 121 -12.84 -19.73 -19.88
N SER A 122 -12.95 -18.61 -20.58
CA SER A 122 -12.63 -17.30 -20.01
C SER A 122 -13.64 -16.90 -18.93
N LEU A 123 -14.93 -17.15 -19.14
CA LEU A 123 -15.99 -16.89 -18.18
C LEU A 123 -15.85 -17.78 -16.95
N SER A 124 -15.58 -19.08 -17.12
CA SER A 124 -15.38 -20.00 -15.99
C SER A 124 -14.14 -19.63 -15.18
N ALA A 125 -13.06 -19.16 -15.82
CA ALA A 125 -11.87 -18.64 -15.13
C ALA A 125 -12.17 -17.35 -14.32
N LEU A 126 -12.99 -16.44 -14.87
CA LEU A 126 -13.44 -15.24 -14.16
C LEU A 126 -14.33 -15.60 -12.96
N TYR A 127 -15.30 -16.52 -13.12
CA TYR A 127 -16.14 -17.00 -12.03
C TYR A 127 -15.33 -17.69 -10.93
N ARG A 128 -14.34 -18.52 -11.30
CA ARG A 128 -13.42 -19.14 -10.33
C ARG A 128 -12.65 -18.06 -9.57
N THR A 129 -12.12 -17.06 -10.26
CA THR A 129 -11.39 -15.96 -9.63
C THR A 129 -12.27 -15.13 -8.70
N ALA A 130 -13.50 -14.81 -9.13
CA ALA A 130 -14.48 -14.07 -8.33
C ALA A 130 -14.95 -14.87 -7.09
N SER A 131 -15.11 -16.18 -7.21
CA SER A 131 -15.49 -17.04 -6.08
C SER A 131 -14.38 -17.08 -5.01
N VAL A 132 -13.12 -17.17 -5.42
CA VAL A 132 -11.95 -17.17 -4.51
C VAL A 132 -11.77 -15.82 -3.84
N SER A 133 -11.93 -14.71 -4.58
CA SER A 133 -11.83 -13.37 -4.01
C SER A 133 -12.97 -13.07 -3.04
N GLY A 134 -14.19 -13.50 -3.36
CA GLY A 134 -15.36 -13.41 -2.48
C GLY A 134 -15.20 -14.23 -1.20
N ALA A 135 -14.69 -15.46 -1.30
CA ALA A 135 -14.40 -16.30 -0.13
C ALA A 135 -13.34 -15.66 0.78
N ARG A 136 -12.26 -15.12 0.20
CA ARG A 136 -11.23 -14.41 0.96
C ARG A 136 -11.75 -13.14 1.61
N ALA A 137 -12.64 -12.39 0.95
CA ALA A 137 -13.27 -11.20 1.51
C ALA A 137 -14.16 -11.56 2.72
N ARG A 138 -14.96 -12.62 2.61
CA ARG A 138 -15.79 -13.14 3.72
C ARG A 138 -14.95 -13.61 4.91
N MET A 139 -13.89 -14.38 4.67
CA MET A 139 -12.97 -14.80 5.73
C MET A 139 -12.31 -13.60 6.42
N ARG A 140 -11.86 -12.60 5.65
CA ARG A 140 -11.33 -11.36 6.24
C ARG A 140 -12.36 -10.60 7.04
N ALA A 141 -13.62 -10.56 6.61
CA ALA A 141 -14.69 -9.93 7.37
C ALA A 141 -14.93 -10.64 8.70
N GLN A 142 -15.04 -11.98 8.69
CA GLN A 142 -15.20 -12.79 9.90
C GLN A 142 -14.01 -12.64 10.87
N ILE A 143 -12.77 -12.72 10.36
CA ILE A 143 -11.57 -12.47 11.17
C ILE A 143 -11.59 -11.05 11.75
N ASN A 144 -12.00 -10.05 10.97
CA ASN A 144 -12.12 -8.67 11.41
C ASN A 144 -13.23 -8.43 12.44
N GLU A 145 -14.21 -9.33 12.54
CA GLU A 145 -15.29 -9.30 13.51
C GLU A 145 -14.96 -10.04 14.81
N SER A 146 -13.93 -10.90 14.79
CA SER A 146 -13.46 -11.67 15.96
C SER A 146 -13.08 -10.80 17.16
N ALA A 147 -13.22 -11.36 18.36
CA ALA A 147 -12.82 -10.71 19.61
C ALA A 147 -11.35 -10.26 19.60
N GLU A 148 -10.46 -11.08 19.04
CA GLU A 148 -9.03 -10.79 18.93
C GLU A 148 -8.75 -9.60 18.02
N ALA A 149 -9.38 -9.52 16.85
CA ALA A 149 -9.21 -8.38 15.96
C ALA A 149 -9.75 -7.09 16.59
N ARG A 150 -10.87 -7.16 17.33
CA ARG A 150 -11.38 -6.03 18.12
C ARG A 150 -10.39 -5.62 19.22
N GLY A 151 -9.84 -6.59 19.95
CA GLY A 151 -8.81 -6.36 20.97
C GLY A 151 -7.56 -5.69 20.42
N LEU A 152 -7.07 -6.14 19.26
CA LEU A 152 -5.93 -5.53 18.56
C LEU A 152 -6.23 -4.10 18.13
N ARG A 153 -7.45 -3.80 17.67
CA ARG A 153 -7.85 -2.43 17.33
C ARG A 153 -7.89 -1.52 18.55
N VAL A 154 -8.46 -2.00 19.66
CA VAL A 154 -8.49 -1.26 20.94
C VAL A 154 -7.06 -0.98 21.43
N ALA A 155 -6.18 -1.99 21.39
CA ALA A 155 -4.77 -1.82 21.74
C ALA A 155 -4.03 -0.85 20.80
N ALA A 156 -4.33 -0.89 19.50
CA ALA A 156 -3.77 0.04 18.52
C ALA A 156 -4.22 1.49 18.77
N VAL A 157 -5.51 1.72 19.03
CA VAL A 157 -6.05 3.04 19.39
C VAL A 157 -5.32 3.58 20.61
N ARG A 158 -5.16 2.77 21.67
CA ARG A 158 -4.41 3.16 22.87
C ARG A 158 -2.98 3.58 22.56
N ARG A 159 -2.26 2.77 21.77
CA ARG A 159 -0.87 3.05 21.38
C ARG A 159 -0.77 4.35 20.57
N TRP A 160 -1.72 4.60 19.68
CA TRP A 160 -1.76 5.82 18.89
C TRP A 160 -2.09 7.05 19.73
N THR A 161 -3.09 6.96 20.60
CA THR A 161 -3.45 8.04 21.54
C THR A 161 -2.28 8.42 22.42
N LEU A 162 -1.54 7.45 22.98
CA LEU A 162 -0.35 7.74 23.78
C LEU A 162 0.74 8.40 22.94
N ARG A 163 1.04 7.90 21.74
CA ARG A 163 2.07 8.49 20.86
C ARG A 163 1.73 9.93 20.48
N VAL A 164 0.53 10.17 19.99
CA VAL A 164 0.07 11.49 19.55
C VAL A 164 -0.05 12.43 20.76
N GLY A 165 -0.65 11.94 21.85
CA GLY A 165 -0.82 12.70 23.09
C GLY A 165 0.51 13.14 23.71
N ILE A 166 1.52 12.27 23.74
CA ILE A 166 2.87 12.62 24.22
C ILE A 166 3.49 13.69 23.33
N VAL A 167 3.42 13.56 21.99
CA VAL A 167 3.98 14.56 21.07
C VAL A 167 3.31 15.93 21.26
N ILE A 168 1.98 15.97 21.36
CA ILE A 168 1.23 17.21 21.61
C ILE A 168 1.59 17.81 22.98
N THR A 169 1.68 16.97 24.02
CA THR A 169 2.06 17.41 25.37
C THR A 169 3.47 18.01 25.38
N CYS A 170 4.42 17.37 24.69
CA CYS A 170 5.78 17.91 24.54
C CYS A 170 5.80 19.24 23.77
N ALA A 171 4.98 19.39 22.72
CA ALA A 171 4.88 20.65 21.99
C ALA A 171 4.37 21.79 22.88
N PHE A 172 3.33 21.53 23.69
CA PHE A 172 2.85 22.50 24.68
C PHE A 172 3.86 22.75 25.80
N GLY A 173 4.59 21.73 26.24
CA GLY A 173 5.68 21.86 27.22
C GLY A 173 6.78 22.78 26.70
N VAL A 174 7.24 22.59 25.46
CA VAL A 174 8.26 23.45 24.82
C VAL A 174 7.78 24.91 24.72
N TRP A 175 6.51 25.13 24.39
CA TRP A 175 5.91 26.46 24.38
C TRP A 175 5.91 27.09 25.79
N SER A 176 5.49 26.31 26.80
CA SER A 176 5.36 26.72 28.19
C SER A 176 6.70 27.08 28.86
N THR A 177 7.81 26.46 28.43
CA THR A 177 9.13 26.64 29.05
C THR A 177 9.54 28.10 29.13
N SER A 178 9.21 28.90 28.10
CA SER A 178 9.54 30.33 28.08
C SER A 178 8.88 31.13 29.22
N GLY A 179 7.61 30.86 29.51
CA GLY A 179 6.86 31.57 30.54
C GLY A 179 7.15 31.07 31.96
N VAL A 180 7.41 29.77 32.14
CA VAL A 180 7.87 29.25 33.43
C VAL A 180 9.28 29.75 33.76
N HIS A 181 10.14 29.87 32.75
CA HIS A 181 11.47 30.46 32.92
C HIS A 181 11.41 31.94 33.35
N SER A 182 10.57 32.76 32.72
CA SER A 182 10.37 34.16 33.15
C SER A 182 9.82 34.23 34.58
N GLY A 183 8.84 33.38 34.92
CA GLY A 183 8.29 33.29 36.27
C GLY A 183 9.30 32.93 37.36
N VAL A 184 10.07 31.87 37.14
CA VAL A 184 11.07 31.40 38.11
C VAL A 184 12.19 32.44 38.30
N THR A 185 12.64 33.05 37.21
CA THR A 185 13.69 34.09 37.28
C THR A 185 13.21 35.36 37.98
N ALA A 186 11.96 35.77 37.77
CA ALA A 186 11.35 36.89 38.47
C ALA A 186 11.17 36.60 39.97
N LEU A 187 10.61 35.44 40.33
CA LEU A 187 10.35 35.07 41.73
C LEU A 187 11.62 34.96 42.58
N LEU A 188 12.71 34.47 41.99
CA LEU A 188 13.99 34.27 42.68
C LEU A 188 14.97 35.43 42.47
N ALA A 189 14.56 36.49 41.76
CA ALA A 189 15.40 37.63 41.39
C ALA A 189 16.75 37.20 40.77
N LEU A 190 16.71 36.22 39.86
CA LEU A 190 17.92 35.63 39.27
C LEU A 190 18.52 36.59 38.24
N GLU A 191 19.81 36.86 38.39
CA GLU A 191 20.55 37.68 37.42
C GLU A 191 20.65 36.96 36.07
N GLY A 192 20.43 37.70 34.97
CA GLY A 192 20.52 37.18 33.61
C GLY A 192 21.90 36.59 33.31
N GLY A 193 21.93 35.35 32.81
CA GLY A 193 23.17 34.64 32.51
C GLY A 193 23.82 33.93 33.70
N SER A 194 23.28 34.08 34.92
CA SER A 194 23.71 33.27 36.07
C SER A 194 23.40 31.78 35.89
N VAL A 195 24.09 30.92 36.65
CA VAL A 195 23.79 29.47 36.65
C VAL A 195 22.35 29.20 37.05
N GLY A 196 21.81 29.97 38.01
CA GLY A 196 20.41 29.87 38.41
C GLY A 196 19.45 30.21 37.27
N TRP A 197 19.77 31.24 36.47
CA TRP A 197 18.96 31.63 35.31
C TRP A 197 18.90 30.54 34.24
N TRP A 198 20.01 29.83 33.99
CA TRP A 198 20.00 28.67 33.09
C TRP A 198 19.32 27.45 33.71
N ALA A 199 19.49 27.21 35.01
CA ALA A 199 18.81 26.12 35.70
C ALA A 199 17.27 26.27 35.66
N ALA A 200 16.77 27.51 35.68
CA ALA A 200 15.34 27.79 35.56
C ALA A 200 14.73 27.28 34.23
N TRP A 201 15.51 27.15 33.15
CA TRP A 201 15.03 26.55 31.89
C TRP A 201 14.69 25.06 32.01
N LEU A 202 15.26 24.35 32.99
CA LEU A 202 15.04 22.92 33.21
C LEU A 202 13.82 22.61 34.07
N VAL A 203 13.26 23.62 34.75
CA VAL A 203 12.11 23.43 35.65
C VAL A 203 10.89 22.90 34.90
N GLU A 204 10.54 23.52 33.77
CA GLU A 204 9.36 23.11 33.00
C GLU A 204 9.50 21.74 32.33
N PRO A 205 10.62 21.40 31.65
CA PRO A 205 10.87 20.05 31.16
C PRO A 205 10.82 18.99 32.27
N ALA A 206 11.32 19.31 33.47
CA ALA A 206 11.26 18.39 34.61
C ALA A 206 9.82 18.15 35.09
N LEU A 207 9.02 19.22 35.23
CA LEU A 207 7.60 19.09 35.58
C LEU A 207 6.83 18.30 34.51
N THR A 208 7.07 18.61 33.23
CA THR A 208 6.46 17.91 32.10
C THR A 208 6.86 16.43 32.07
N ALA A 209 8.13 16.11 32.35
CA ALA A 209 8.62 14.73 32.41
C ALA A 209 7.94 13.93 33.53
N VAL A 210 7.73 14.53 34.71
CA VAL A 210 6.99 13.89 35.82
C VAL A 210 5.55 13.59 35.40
N VAL A 211 4.86 14.53 34.76
CA VAL A 211 3.48 14.32 34.25
C VAL A 211 3.45 13.22 33.20
N ALA A 212 4.35 13.28 32.20
CA ALA A 212 4.45 12.27 31.16
C ALA A 212 4.73 10.86 31.72
N LEU A 213 5.63 10.77 32.72
CA LEU A 213 5.93 9.52 33.41
C LEU A 213 4.68 8.96 34.11
N ILE A 214 3.93 9.78 34.84
CA ILE A 214 2.69 9.36 35.50
C ILE A 214 1.66 8.84 34.48
N ILE A 215 1.49 9.53 33.34
CA ILE A 215 0.59 9.09 32.26
C ILE A 215 1.01 7.73 31.71
N VAL A 216 2.30 7.55 31.44
CA VAL A 216 2.85 6.28 30.93
C VAL A 216 2.65 5.17 31.96
N VAL A 217 3.05 5.37 33.22
CA VAL A 217 2.91 4.37 34.29
C VAL A 217 1.44 3.98 34.49
N ARG A 218 0.54 4.97 34.52
CA ARG A 218 -0.91 4.72 34.62
C ARG A 218 -1.42 3.88 33.46
N SER A 219 -1.01 4.21 32.24
CA SER A 219 -1.40 3.42 31.06
C SER A 219 -0.86 1.98 31.14
N VAL A 220 0.39 1.78 31.55
CA VAL A 220 0.96 0.44 31.69
C VAL A 220 0.24 -0.37 32.76
N LEU A 221 0.01 0.20 33.95
CA LEU A 221 -0.69 -0.49 35.04
C LEU A 221 -2.11 -0.89 34.64
N ARG A 222 -2.84 -0.02 33.94
CA ARG A 222 -4.18 -0.32 33.44
C ARG A 222 -4.21 -1.35 32.33
N ALA A 223 -3.14 -1.46 31.52
CA ALA A 223 -2.98 -2.57 30.58
C ALA A 223 -2.96 -3.92 31.29
N SER A 224 -2.40 -3.95 32.50
CA SER A 224 -2.28 -5.14 33.34
C SER A 224 -3.48 -5.35 34.27
N GLY A 225 -4.57 -4.59 34.12
CA GLY A 225 -5.75 -4.68 34.99
C GLY A 225 -5.61 -4.00 36.36
N GLY A 226 -4.52 -3.26 36.60
CA GLY A 226 -4.35 -2.43 37.79
C GLY A 226 -4.90 -1.01 37.61
N ASP A 227 -5.00 -0.25 38.70
CA ASP A 227 -5.26 1.18 38.64
C ASP A 227 -4.27 1.95 39.53
N THR A 228 -4.04 3.21 39.19
CA THR A 228 -3.19 4.10 39.98
C THR A 228 -3.97 4.69 41.15
N ASP A 229 -3.34 4.78 42.32
CA ASP A 229 -3.92 5.50 43.45
C ASP A 229 -4.23 6.97 43.09
N THR A 230 -5.30 7.51 43.64
CA THR A 230 -5.70 8.92 43.64
C THR A 230 -4.54 9.87 43.97
N ARG A 231 -3.54 9.42 44.74
CA ARG A 231 -2.31 10.17 45.02
C ARG A 231 -1.55 10.55 43.74
N ALA A 232 -1.45 9.67 42.75
CA ALA A 232 -0.78 9.95 41.48
C ALA A 232 -1.51 11.06 40.70
N THR A 233 -2.85 11.03 40.69
CA THR A 233 -3.67 12.09 40.09
C THR A 233 -3.46 13.43 40.80
N ARG A 234 -3.35 13.45 42.13
CA ARG A 234 -3.06 14.68 42.89
C ARG A 234 -1.67 15.25 42.56
N ILE A 235 -0.66 14.38 42.41
CA ILE A 235 0.70 14.81 42.00
C ILE A 235 0.67 15.42 40.60
N MET A 236 -0.03 14.77 39.65
CA MET A 236 -0.18 15.28 38.29
C MET A 236 -0.87 16.65 38.26
N TRP A 237 -1.99 16.81 38.95
CA TRP A 237 -2.66 18.10 39.08
C TRP A 237 -1.79 19.14 39.78
N GLY A 238 -1.06 18.75 40.84
CA GLY A 238 -0.12 19.63 41.53
C GLY A 238 0.97 20.16 40.61
N ALA A 239 1.58 19.30 39.78
CA ALA A 239 2.60 19.70 38.81
C ALA A 239 2.04 20.64 37.74
N LEU A 240 0.84 20.34 37.20
CA LEU A 240 0.17 21.18 36.21
C LEU A 240 -0.25 22.55 36.78
N SER A 241 -0.84 22.56 37.98
CA SER A 241 -1.21 23.81 38.66
C SER A 241 0.02 24.64 39.01
N LEU A 242 1.11 24.01 39.44
CA LEU A 242 2.37 24.71 39.70
C LEU A 242 2.92 25.34 38.42
N SER A 243 2.91 24.63 37.28
CA SER A 243 3.31 25.19 35.98
C SER A 243 2.47 26.41 35.60
N VAL A 244 1.13 26.33 35.74
CA VAL A 244 0.23 27.48 35.51
C VAL A 244 0.57 28.67 36.41
N VAL A 245 0.78 28.43 37.71
CA VAL A 245 1.09 29.48 38.69
C VAL A 245 2.44 30.13 38.39
N LEU A 246 3.48 29.34 38.08
CA LEU A 246 4.80 29.86 37.73
C LEU A 246 4.73 30.72 36.46
N ASN A 247 3.98 30.26 35.47
CA ASN A 247 3.80 30.98 34.22
C ASN A 247 3.03 32.30 34.44
N ALA A 248 2.03 32.31 35.33
CA ALA A 248 1.33 33.53 35.72
C ALA A 248 2.15 34.49 36.60
N ALA A 249 3.08 33.97 37.40
CA ALA A 249 3.88 34.76 38.33
C ALA A 249 4.90 35.66 37.63
N GLY A 250 5.41 35.26 36.46
CA GLY A 250 6.40 36.04 35.70
C GLY A 250 5.84 37.35 35.17
N ASP A 251 4.58 37.34 34.76
CA ASP A 251 3.89 38.48 34.15
C ASP A 251 2.71 38.96 34.99
N TRP A 252 2.79 38.81 36.33
CA TRP A 252 1.70 39.23 37.20
C TRP A 252 1.47 40.74 37.06
N PRO A 253 0.29 41.17 36.57
CA PRO A 253 0.05 42.56 36.26
C PRO A 253 0.02 43.40 37.54
N THR A 254 0.80 44.49 37.56
CA THR A 254 0.60 45.57 38.53
C THR A 254 -0.66 46.37 38.19
N GLU A 255 -1.05 46.40 36.92
CA GLU A 255 -2.27 47.04 36.40
C GLU A 255 -3.04 46.10 35.46
N PHE A 256 -4.35 45.94 35.71
CA PHE A 256 -5.24 45.13 34.87
C PHE A 256 -5.65 45.89 33.61
N SER A 257 -4.78 45.89 32.60
CA SER A 257 -5.11 46.33 31.25
C SER A 257 -5.53 45.14 30.38
N ALA A 258 -6.29 45.39 29.31
CA ALA A 258 -6.65 44.35 28.34
C ALA A 258 -5.40 43.68 27.72
N ALA A 259 -4.31 44.44 27.55
CA ALA A 259 -3.05 43.91 27.04
C ALA A 259 -2.38 42.95 28.02
N THR A 260 -2.37 43.28 29.32
CA THR A 260 -1.79 42.41 30.37
C THR A 260 -2.59 41.13 30.55
N VAL A 261 -3.92 41.21 30.49
CA VAL A 261 -4.78 40.01 30.49
C VAL A 261 -4.52 39.15 29.24
N GLY A 262 -4.36 39.78 28.07
CA GLY A 262 -4.03 39.07 26.82
C GLY A 262 -2.68 38.35 26.89
N ALA A 263 -1.65 38.98 27.46
CA ALA A 263 -0.34 38.37 27.66
C ALA A 263 -0.43 37.17 28.64
N LEU A 264 -1.09 37.36 29.79
CA LEU A 264 -1.29 36.29 30.77
C LEU A 264 -2.00 35.08 30.17
N VAL A 265 -3.03 35.31 29.35
CA VAL A 265 -3.75 34.25 28.62
C VAL A 265 -2.82 33.56 27.63
N ALA A 266 -2.09 34.31 26.80
CA ALA A 266 -1.18 33.75 25.79
C ALA A 266 -0.08 32.87 26.41
N HIS A 267 0.47 33.29 27.54
CA HIS A 267 1.45 32.53 28.31
C HIS A 267 0.85 31.28 28.97
N SER A 268 -0.39 31.35 29.42
CA SER A 268 -1.12 30.22 30.02
C SER A 268 -1.56 29.15 29.01
N VAL A 269 -1.55 29.42 27.69
CA VAL A 269 -1.97 28.45 26.65
C VAL A 269 -1.14 27.17 26.71
N GLY A 270 0.16 27.26 26.96
CA GLY A 270 1.06 26.11 27.06
C GLY A 270 0.62 25.14 28.17
N PRO A 271 0.69 25.55 29.46
CA PRO A 271 0.28 24.70 30.58
C PRO A 271 -1.16 24.19 30.47
N VAL A 272 -2.10 25.04 30.06
CA VAL A 272 -3.52 24.67 29.92
C VAL A 272 -3.69 23.65 28.79
N GLY A 273 -3.00 23.83 27.66
CA GLY A 273 -3.00 22.87 26.55
C GLY A 273 -2.39 21.52 26.92
N ALA A 274 -1.28 21.53 27.68
CA ALA A 274 -0.66 20.32 28.21
C ALA A 274 -1.59 19.58 29.18
N ALA A 275 -2.20 20.30 30.13
CA ALA A 275 -3.17 19.76 31.08
C ALA A 275 -4.40 19.18 30.36
N GLY A 276 -4.94 19.90 29.37
CA GLY A 276 -6.07 19.44 28.57
C GLY A 276 -5.75 18.18 27.77
N THR A 277 -4.55 18.12 27.19
CA THR A 277 -4.07 16.93 26.45
C THR A 277 -3.90 15.73 27.39
N ALA A 278 -3.28 15.93 28.55
CA ALA A 278 -3.14 14.89 29.57
C ALA A 278 -4.50 14.35 30.05
N HIS A 279 -5.46 15.24 30.29
CA HIS A 279 -6.82 14.86 30.67
C HIS A 279 -7.52 14.07 29.56
N LEU A 280 -7.40 14.51 28.31
CA LEU A 280 -7.96 13.80 27.15
C LEU A 280 -7.36 12.39 26.99
N ILE A 281 -6.04 12.24 27.17
CA ILE A 281 -5.39 10.92 27.17
C ILE A 281 -6.01 10.03 28.24
N SER A 282 -6.22 10.54 29.46
CA SER A 282 -6.86 9.76 30.54
C SER A 282 -8.27 9.32 30.18
N ILE A 283 -9.10 10.21 29.63
CA ILE A 283 -10.47 9.88 29.21
C ILE A 283 -10.46 8.77 28.15
N ILE A 284 -9.61 8.89 27.13
CA ILE A 284 -9.52 7.87 26.08
C ILE A 284 -9.02 6.55 26.65
N ASP A 285 -8.06 6.59 27.57
CA ASP A 285 -7.57 5.39 28.28
C ASP A 285 -8.68 4.73 29.12
N ASP A 286 -9.54 5.52 29.78
CA ASP A 286 -10.73 5.01 30.49
C ASP A 286 -11.71 4.31 29.53
N TYR A 287 -11.99 4.90 28.36
CA TYR A 287 -12.85 4.27 27.35
C TYR A 287 -12.26 2.97 26.79
N VAL A 288 -10.94 2.95 26.54
CA VAL A 288 -10.22 1.76 26.07
C VAL A 288 -10.26 0.65 27.13
N ALA A 289 -10.09 1.00 28.42
CA ALA A 289 -10.14 0.04 29.52
C ALA A 289 -11.55 -0.52 29.75
N CYS A 290 -12.59 0.29 29.52
CA CYS A 290 -13.98 -0.15 29.61
C CYS A 290 -14.46 -0.89 28.35
N ALA A 291 -13.75 -0.80 27.23
CA ALA A 291 -14.07 -1.57 26.04
C ALA A 291 -13.88 -3.06 26.36
N ARG A 292 -14.95 -3.83 26.26
CA ARG A 292 -14.93 -5.29 26.39
C ARG A 292 -15.01 -5.90 25.00
N PRO A 293 -13.90 -5.98 24.25
CA PRO A 293 -13.91 -6.50 22.87
C PRO A 293 -14.31 -7.99 22.79
N TRP A 294 -14.27 -8.69 23.92
CA TRP A 294 -14.60 -10.09 24.10
C TRP A 294 -16.10 -10.32 24.36
N ASP A 295 -16.81 -9.31 24.83
CA ASP A 295 -18.25 -9.43 25.08
C ASP A 295 -18.95 -9.50 23.71
N ASP A 296 -19.77 -10.54 23.51
CA ASP A 296 -20.58 -10.80 22.31
C ASP A 296 -19.83 -11.02 20.98
N ALA A 297 -18.52 -11.26 21.02
CA ALA A 297 -17.71 -11.56 19.83
C ALA A 297 -17.16 -13.00 19.87
N PRO A 298 -17.31 -13.79 18.79
CA PRO A 298 -16.70 -15.12 18.74
C PRO A 298 -15.18 -15.02 18.77
N SER A 299 -14.54 -15.96 19.47
CA SER A 299 -13.08 -16.12 19.38
C SER A 299 -12.68 -16.62 17.99
N VAL A 300 -11.42 -16.42 17.58
CA VAL A 300 -10.97 -16.92 16.26
C VAL A 300 -11.07 -18.44 16.18
N GLU A 301 -10.90 -19.14 17.30
CA GLU A 301 -11.08 -20.60 17.41
C GLU A 301 -12.53 -21.05 17.24
N GLN A 302 -13.50 -20.23 17.65
CA GLN A 302 -14.94 -20.50 17.51
C GLN A 302 -15.47 -20.15 16.12
N ILE A 303 -14.76 -19.29 15.38
CA ILE A 303 -15.06 -19.06 13.97
C ILE A 303 -14.64 -20.33 13.25
N GLU A 304 -15.61 -21.22 13.01
CA GLU A 304 -15.45 -22.32 12.08
C GLU A 304 -15.13 -21.70 10.71
N LEU A 305 -13.84 -21.58 10.41
CA LEU A 305 -13.31 -21.31 9.09
C LEU A 305 -13.57 -22.57 8.26
N GLY A 306 -14.83 -22.89 8.03
CA GLY A 306 -15.24 -23.98 7.18
C GLY A 306 -14.51 -23.79 5.87
N CYS A 307 -13.59 -24.71 5.56
CA CYS A 307 -12.99 -24.78 4.25
C CYS A 307 -14.17 -24.76 3.29
N PRO A 308 -14.29 -23.76 2.40
CA PRO A 308 -15.51 -23.52 1.64
C PRO A 308 -15.89 -24.86 1.04
N VAL A 309 -17.00 -25.44 1.53
CA VAL A 309 -17.42 -26.79 1.18
C VAL A 309 -17.36 -26.81 -0.33
N GLN A 310 -16.41 -27.58 -0.88
CA GLN A 310 -16.33 -27.73 -2.33
C GLN A 310 -17.73 -28.22 -2.69
N SER A 311 -18.50 -27.37 -3.37
CA SER A 311 -19.88 -27.64 -3.72
C SER A 311 -19.84 -28.84 -4.65
N LYS A 312 -19.89 -30.04 -4.07
CA LYS A 312 -19.83 -31.32 -4.75
C LYS A 312 -21.11 -31.57 -5.56
N ASP A 313 -22.12 -30.73 -5.33
CA ASP A 313 -23.44 -30.78 -5.94
C ASP A 313 -23.65 -29.76 -7.06
N VAL A 314 -22.59 -29.22 -7.69
CA VAL A 314 -22.77 -28.69 -9.04
C VAL A 314 -22.99 -29.94 -9.91
N PRO A 315 -24.23 -30.22 -10.38
CA PRO A 315 -24.45 -31.35 -11.26
C PRO A 315 -23.53 -31.14 -12.47
N PRO A 316 -22.83 -32.17 -12.96
CA PRO A 316 -22.00 -32.03 -14.15
C PRO A 316 -22.89 -31.50 -15.26
N ALA A 317 -22.76 -30.21 -15.59
CA ALA A 317 -23.64 -29.52 -16.50
C ALA A 317 -23.58 -30.07 -17.93
N ASP A 318 -22.67 -31.02 -18.23
CA ASP A 318 -22.37 -31.47 -19.58
C ASP A 318 -22.18 -33.00 -19.73
N ALA A 319 -22.76 -33.82 -18.84
CA ALA A 319 -22.73 -35.27 -19.06
C ALA A 319 -23.47 -35.69 -20.36
N GLU A 320 -24.41 -34.88 -20.85
CA GLU A 320 -25.09 -35.15 -22.13
C GLU A 320 -24.27 -34.75 -23.37
N ASN A 321 -23.37 -33.76 -23.28
CA ASN A 321 -22.59 -33.29 -24.43
C ASN A 321 -21.27 -34.04 -24.63
N SER A 322 -20.78 -34.77 -23.61
CA SER A 322 -19.61 -35.65 -23.76
C SER A 322 -19.86 -36.87 -24.65
N SER A 323 -21.12 -37.23 -24.92
CA SER A 323 -21.52 -38.36 -25.78
C SER A 323 -21.24 -38.13 -27.27
N ARG A 324 -21.04 -36.87 -27.71
CA ARG A 324 -20.92 -36.52 -29.13
C ARG A 324 -19.48 -36.28 -29.61
N ALA A 325 -18.50 -36.24 -28.70
CA ALA A 325 -17.08 -36.04 -29.00
C ALA A 325 -16.26 -37.35 -29.10
N GLY A 326 -16.92 -38.50 -29.30
CA GLY A 326 -16.31 -39.83 -29.22
C GLY A 326 -15.56 -40.36 -30.45
N VAL A 327 -14.89 -39.54 -31.27
CA VAL A 327 -14.24 -40.05 -32.51
C VAL A 327 -12.72 -39.83 -32.61
N LEU A 328 -12.06 -39.02 -31.77
CA LEU A 328 -10.61 -38.76 -31.94
C LEU A 328 -9.83 -38.63 -30.61
N ALA A 329 -10.17 -39.44 -29.60
CA ALA A 329 -9.32 -39.62 -28.43
C ALA A 329 -8.40 -40.83 -28.66
N THR A 330 -7.24 -40.58 -29.26
CA THR A 330 -6.12 -41.53 -29.29
C THR A 330 -5.72 -41.81 -27.84
N GLU A 331 -5.94 -43.04 -27.38
CA GLU A 331 -5.47 -43.54 -26.10
C GLU A 331 -3.95 -43.31 -26.00
N VAL A 332 -3.54 -42.38 -25.15
CA VAL A 332 -2.15 -42.32 -24.69
C VAL A 332 -2.02 -43.40 -23.61
N PRO A 333 -1.17 -44.43 -23.80
CA PRO A 333 -0.98 -45.45 -22.79
C PRO A 333 -0.37 -44.79 -21.55
N VAL A 334 -1.07 -44.87 -20.43
CA VAL A 334 -0.56 -44.52 -19.11
C VAL A 334 0.44 -45.62 -18.71
N GLY A 335 1.64 -45.54 -19.28
CA GLY A 335 2.79 -46.31 -18.84
C GLY A 335 3.36 -45.66 -17.58
N ASP A 336 3.39 -46.43 -16.50
CA ASP A 336 4.29 -46.33 -15.35
C ASP A 336 4.96 -44.98 -15.13
N LEU A 337 4.29 -44.11 -14.36
CA LEU A 337 4.97 -43.00 -13.70
C LEU A 337 5.91 -43.59 -12.64
N PRO A 338 7.24 -43.42 -12.76
CA PRO A 338 8.17 -43.94 -11.78
C PRO A 338 8.15 -43.06 -10.53
N GLY A 339 7.94 -43.69 -9.37
CA GLY A 339 8.39 -43.18 -8.07
C GLY A 339 7.60 -41.99 -7.51
N TRP A 340 6.35 -42.20 -7.10
CA TRP A 340 5.79 -41.42 -6.00
C TRP A 340 6.04 -42.22 -4.73
N GLU A 341 7.24 -42.07 -4.16
CA GLU A 341 7.51 -42.59 -2.81
C GLU A 341 6.71 -41.75 -1.80
N PRO A 342 5.99 -42.39 -0.86
CA PRO A 342 5.43 -41.70 0.29
C PRO A 342 6.56 -40.96 1.00
N TRP A 343 6.32 -39.70 1.35
CA TRP A 343 7.27 -38.90 2.10
C TRP A 343 7.50 -39.55 3.49
N ASP A 344 8.60 -40.30 3.66
CA ASP A 344 9.12 -40.79 4.94
C ASP A 344 9.83 -39.65 5.70
N GLY A 345 9.11 -38.55 5.92
CA GLY A 345 9.55 -37.53 6.85
C GLY A 345 9.60 -38.11 8.26
N PRO A 346 10.54 -37.66 9.11
CA PRO A 346 10.61 -38.15 10.48
C PRO A 346 9.27 -37.92 11.17
N ASP A 347 8.69 -39.00 11.70
CA ASP A 347 7.55 -38.91 12.62
C ASP A 347 7.91 -37.88 13.70
N PRO A 348 7.13 -36.81 13.88
CA PRO A 348 7.39 -35.88 14.95
C PRO A 348 7.02 -36.60 16.25
N GLU A 349 8.01 -37.23 16.89
CA GLU A 349 7.93 -37.55 18.31
C GLU A 349 7.55 -36.26 19.03
N GLY A 350 6.36 -36.29 19.62
CA GLY A 350 5.53 -35.12 19.93
C GLY A 350 6.05 -34.17 20.99
N ASP A 351 7.30 -34.29 21.44
CA ASP A 351 7.82 -33.50 22.56
C ASP A 351 8.82 -32.42 22.10
N ALA A 352 9.63 -32.68 21.08
CA ALA A 352 10.64 -31.73 20.59
C ALA A 352 10.02 -30.50 19.87
N PHE A 353 8.84 -30.67 19.26
CA PHE A 353 8.13 -29.58 18.60
C PHE A 353 7.57 -28.57 19.61
N TRP A 354 7.08 -29.02 20.76
CA TRP A 354 6.56 -28.14 21.80
C TRP A 354 7.68 -27.46 22.62
N GLU A 355 8.82 -28.12 22.84
CA GLU A 355 9.99 -27.48 23.44
C GLU A 355 10.53 -26.32 22.59
N ALA A 356 10.51 -26.43 21.26
CA ALA A 356 10.94 -25.37 20.35
C ALA A 356 10.02 -24.13 20.34
N ILE A 357 8.78 -24.24 20.83
CA ILE A 357 7.83 -23.12 20.94
C ILE A 357 7.95 -22.43 22.32
N THR A 358 8.53 -23.09 23.31
CA THR A 358 8.62 -22.59 24.69
C THR A 358 9.89 -21.79 24.95
N GLU A 359 10.91 -21.89 24.09
CA GLU A 359 12.08 -21.01 24.16
C GLU A 359 11.75 -19.57 23.70
N PRO A 360 12.10 -18.53 24.48
CA PRO A 360 11.90 -17.15 24.07
C PRO A 360 12.77 -16.84 22.84
N ALA A 361 12.12 -16.54 21.71
CA ALA A 361 12.78 -16.25 20.46
C ALA A 361 13.91 -15.20 20.61
N PRO A 362 15.08 -15.40 19.99
CA PRO A 362 16.14 -14.40 19.99
C PRO A 362 15.63 -13.10 19.36
N GLN A 363 15.86 -11.98 20.04
CA GLN A 363 15.44 -10.65 19.60
C GLN A 363 15.99 -10.36 18.19
N ARG A 364 15.11 -10.34 17.19
CA ARG A 364 15.47 -9.85 15.85
C ARG A 364 15.65 -8.33 15.90
N PRO A 365 16.69 -7.77 15.27
CA PRO A 365 16.83 -6.33 15.10
C PRO A 365 15.65 -5.81 14.27
N SER A 366 15.08 -4.69 14.72
CA SER A 366 13.89 -4.07 14.16
C SER A 366 14.15 -3.47 12.77
N GLU A 367 13.79 -4.19 11.71
CA GLU A 367 13.61 -3.60 10.39
C GLU A 367 12.15 -3.18 10.19
N GLY A 368 11.98 -1.90 9.86
CA GLY A 368 10.68 -1.28 9.67
C GLY A 368 9.99 -1.75 8.40
N SER A 369 8.79 -2.30 8.56
CA SER A 369 7.82 -2.46 7.47
C SER A 369 6.50 -1.79 7.90
N GLY A 370 6.35 -0.52 7.54
CA GLY A 370 5.12 0.23 7.69
C GLY A 370 4.22 -0.02 6.48
N ALA A 371 3.37 -1.04 6.54
CA ALA A 371 2.23 -1.16 5.63
C ALA A 371 1.06 -0.32 6.17
N PRO A 372 0.43 0.57 5.37
CA PRO A 372 -0.70 1.35 5.85
C PRO A 372 -1.94 0.45 5.99
N VAL A 373 -2.54 0.49 7.19
CA VAL A 373 -3.82 -0.13 7.51
C VAL A 373 -4.93 0.61 6.74
N ARG A 374 -5.56 -0.09 5.77
CA ARG A 374 -6.74 0.42 5.05
C ARG A 374 -7.94 0.47 5.99
N SER A 375 -8.52 1.66 6.18
CA SER A 375 -9.76 1.88 6.93
C SER A 375 -10.98 1.40 6.14
N SER A 376 -11.98 0.86 6.84
CA SER A 376 -13.18 0.18 6.33
C SER A 376 -14.41 1.08 6.15
N PHE A 377 -14.22 2.40 5.98
CA PHE A 377 -15.29 3.27 5.49
C PHE A 377 -15.42 3.13 3.97
N PRO A 378 -16.62 3.25 3.37
CA PRO A 378 -16.75 3.40 1.93
C PRO A 378 -16.00 4.68 1.53
N GLN A 379 -14.77 4.51 1.06
CA GLN A 379 -13.95 5.63 0.64
C GLN A 379 -14.66 6.30 -0.54
N PRO A 380 -14.71 7.64 -0.59
CA PRO A 380 -15.13 8.32 -1.80
C PRO A 380 -14.30 7.79 -2.96
N HIS A 381 -14.95 7.41 -4.06
CA HIS A 381 -14.30 6.86 -5.25
C HIS A 381 -13.07 7.70 -5.61
N ASP A 382 -11.86 7.16 -5.37
CA ASP A 382 -10.63 7.77 -5.82
C ASP A 382 -10.39 7.29 -7.26
N PRO A 383 -10.62 8.13 -8.28
CA PRO A 383 -10.48 7.73 -9.68
C PRO A 383 -9.06 7.26 -10.00
N PHE A 384 -8.06 7.62 -9.18
CA PHE A 384 -6.70 7.09 -9.32
C PHE A 384 -6.62 5.61 -8.94
N LEU A 385 -7.22 5.20 -7.83
CA LEU A 385 -7.18 3.80 -7.37
C LEU A 385 -8.00 2.90 -8.30
N ASP A 386 -9.18 3.36 -8.74
CA ASP A 386 -10.01 2.64 -9.72
C ASP A 386 -9.24 2.38 -11.03
N ALA A 387 -8.51 3.40 -11.52
CA ALA A 387 -7.68 3.28 -12.71
C ALA A 387 -6.46 2.36 -12.51
N VAL A 388 -5.87 2.34 -11.31
CA VAL A 388 -4.78 1.41 -10.95
C VAL A 388 -5.28 -0.02 -10.95
N ASP A 389 -6.43 -0.29 -10.33
CA ASP A 389 -7.04 -1.62 -10.27
C ASP A 389 -7.42 -2.12 -11.67
N GLU A 390 -8.02 -1.28 -12.52
CA GLU A 390 -8.35 -1.64 -13.91
C GLU A 390 -7.09 -1.91 -14.75
N CYS A 391 -6.06 -1.07 -14.61
CA CYS A 391 -4.80 -1.26 -15.33
C CYS A 391 -4.05 -2.50 -14.84
N ARG A 392 -4.06 -2.79 -13.54
CA ARG A 392 -3.48 -3.99 -12.94
C ARG A 392 -4.19 -5.24 -13.47
N PHE A 393 -5.50 -5.21 -13.52
CA PHE A 393 -6.30 -6.30 -14.09
C PHE A 393 -5.95 -6.56 -15.56
N ALA A 394 -5.80 -5.51 -16.38
CA ALA A 394 -5.37 -5.64 -17.77
C ALA A 394 -3.96 -6.25 -17.90
N ILE A 395 -3.01 -5.89 -17.02
CA ILE A 395 -1.66 -6.48 -17.01
C ILE A 395 -1.72 -7.97 -16.70
N VAL A 396 -2.49 -8.36 -15.68
CA VAL A 396 -2.60 -9.77 -15.25
C VAL A 396 -3.29 -10.62 -16.32
N THR A 397 -4.33 -10.09 -16.97
CA THR A 397 -5.14 -10.84 -17.95
C THR A 397 -4.52 -10.88 -19.35
N THR A 398 -3.98 -9.77 -19.83
CA THR A 398 -3.49 -9.64 -21.22
C THR A 398 -1.97 -9.60 -21.33
N GLY A 399 -1.25 -9.55 -20.20
CA GLY A 399 0.19 -9.28 -20.16
C GLY A 399 0.57 -7.85 -20.54
N ARG A 400 -0.40 -6.98 -20.83
CA ARG A 400 -0.16 -5.60 -21.30
C ARG A 400 -0.97 -4.59 -20.50
N PRO A 401 -0.35 -3.48 -20.03
CA PRO A 401 -1.08 -2.41 -19.37
C PRO A 401 -1.97 -1.64 -20.35
N ILE A 402 -3.05 -1.04 -19.84
CA ILE A 402 -3.91 -0.13 -20.61
C ILE A 402 -3.07 1.04 -21.14
N SER A 403 -3.31 1.44 -22.40
CA SER A 403 -2.57 2.54 -23.01
C SER A 403 -2.83 3.86 -22.29
N GLU A 404 -1.83 4.73 -22.22
CA GLU A 404 -1.94 6.04 -21.54
C GLU A 404 -3.08 6.90 -22.11
N ARG A 405 -3.29 6.81 -23.43
CA ARG A 405 -4.38 7.51 -24.11
C ARG A 405 -5.74 6.97 -23.66
N LYS A 406 -5.92 5.65 -23.63
CA LYS A 406 -7.17 5.02 -23.18
C LYS A 406 -7.47 5.33 -21.71
N LEU A 407 -6.45 5.34 -20.84
CA LEU A 407 -6.61 5.77 -19.43
C LEU A 407 -7.00 7.25 -19.31
N ALA A 408 -6.33 8.13 -20.06
CA ALA A 408 -6.60 9.57 -20.05
C ALA A 408 -7.99 9.92 -20.59
N ASP A 409 -8.46 9.20 -21.62
CA ASP A 409 -9.77 9.43 -22.24
C ASP A 409 -10.91 8.87 -21.37
N LYS A 410 -10.69 7.73 -20.71
CA LYS A 410 -11.68 7.05 -19.87
C LYS A 410 -11.90 7.77 -18.53
N TYR A 411 -10.82 8.18 -17.88
CA TYR A 411 -10.89 8.88 -16.60
C TYR A 411 -10.79 10.39 -16.84
N ARG A 412 -11.91 11.08 -16.67
CA ARG A 412 -11.99 12.55 -16.76
C ARG A 412 -12.03 13.16 -15.37
N LYS A 413 -11.55 14.38 -15.26
CA LYS A 413 -11.72 15.23 -14.07
C LYS A 413 -13.21 15.58 -13.88
N PRO A 414 -13.62 16.05 -12.70
CA PRO A 414 -15.00 16.50 -12.45
C PRO A 414 -15.48 17.60 -13.42
N ASP A 415 -14.56 18.39 -13.96
CA ASP A 415 -14.81 19.42 -14.97
C ASP A 415 -14.98 18.85 -16.41
N GLY A 416 -14.93 17.54 -16.58
CA GLY A 416 -15.05 16.85 -17.87
C GLY A 416 -13.78 16.84 -18.73
N ALA A 417 -12.68 17.45 -18.27
CA ALA A 417 -11.40 17.43 -18.97
C ALA A 417 -10.69 16.06 -18.81
N PRO A 418 -10.02 15.53 -19.84
CA PRO A 418 -9.29 14.28 -19.74
C PRO A 418 -8.17 14.37 -18.69
N MET A 419 -7.96 13.30 -17.93
CA MET A 419 -6.81 13.22 -17.01
C MET A 419 -5.52 13.25 -17.84
N GLY A 420 -4.60 14.19 -17.53
CA GLY A 420 -3.41 14.39 -18.36
C GLY A 420 -2.50 13.14 -18.43
N ARG A 421 -1.69 13.00 -19.48
CA ARG A 421 -0.77 11.86 -19.68
C ARG A 421 0.14 11.57 -18.48
N ARG A 422 0.51 12.60 -17.71
CA ARG A 422 1.30 12.45 -16.47
C ARG A 422 0.56 11.63 -15.40
N TRP A 423 -0.76 11.79 -15.30
CA TRP A 423 -1.61 10.99 -14.42
C TRP A 423 -1.67 9.54 -14.89
N ALA A 424 -1.95 9.29 -16.18
CA ALA A 424 -2.01 7.94 -16.75
C ALA A 424 -0.69 7.16 -16.60
N ARG A 425 0.46 7.84 -16.72
CA ARG A 425 1.78 7.24 -16.44
C ARG A 425 1.95 6.80 -14.99
N ARG A 426 1.46 7.59 -14.02
CA ARG A 426 1.50 7.22 -12.60
C ARG A 426 0.64 5.99 -12.33
N VAL A 427 -0.55 5.93 -12.92
CA VAL A 427 -1.46 4.78 -12.85
C VAL A 427 -0.77 3.51 -13.37
N ARG A 428 -0.22 3.53 -14.59
CA ARG A 428 0.48 2.36 -15.17
C ARG A 428 1.67 1.91 -14.33
N ALA A 429 2.48 2.84 -13.84
CA ALA A 429 3.64 2.52 -13.02
C ALA A 429 3.25 1.83 -11.71
N ARG A 430 2.21 2.33 -11.04
CA ARG A 430 1.70 1.72 -9.81
C ARG A 430 1.09 0.34 -10.07
N ALA A 431 0.26 0.22 -11.11
CA ALA A 431 -0.38 -1.03 -11.51
C ALA A 431 0.64 -2.14 -11.84
N ALA A 432 1.76 -1.78 -12.48
CA ALA A 432 2.82 -2.74 -12.80
C ALA A 432 3.55 -3.29 -11.56
N VAL A 433 3.79 -2.44 -10.56
CA VAL A 433 4.38 -2.87 -9.27
C VAL A 433 3.44 -3.86 -8.58
N GLU A 434 2.16 -3.50 -8.45
CA GLU A 434 1.17 -4.36 -7.80
C GLU A 434 0.91 -5.67 -8.56
N ALA A 435 0.94 -5.64 -9.90
CA ALA A 435 0.84 -6.87 -10.70
C ALA A 435 2.05 -7.79 -10.47
N THR A 436 3.26 -7.24 -10.33
CA THR A 436 4.48 -8.03 -10.07
C THR A 436 4.45 -8.66 -8.67
N GLU A 437 3.96 -7.93 -7.67
CA GLU A 437 3.75 -8.46 -6.31
C GLU A 437 2.73 -9.61 -6.30
N LEU A 438 1.64 -9.51 -7.07
CA LEU A 438 0.63 -10.56 -7.17
C LEU A 438 1.14 -11.82 -7.88
N CYS A 439 2.05 -11.69 -8.84
CA CYS A 439 2.68 -12.82 -9.54
C CYS A 439 3.83 -13.45 -8.74
N GLY A 440 4.02 -13.09 -7.45
CA GLY A 440 5.05 -13.69 -6.60
C GLY A 440 6.48 -13.40 -7.07
N GLY A 441 6.71 -12.27 -7.74
CA GLY A 441 8.03 -11.89 -8.27
C GLY A 441 8.47 -12.67 -9.51
N SER A 442 7.66 -13.60 -10.02
CA SER A 442 7.92 -14.22 -11.32
C SER A 442 7.73 -13.17 -12.43
N ARG A 443 8.71 -13.07 -13.35
CA ARG A 443 8.70 -12.06 -14.42
C ARG A 443 7.39 -12.18 -15.20
N LEU A 444 6.72 -11.04 -15.40
CA LEU A 444 5.52 -10.97 -16.21
C LEU A 444 5.79 -11.59 -17.60
N PRO A 445 4.84 -12.31 -18.20
CA PRO A 445 5.03 -13.08 -19.45
C PRO A 445 5.41 -12.23 -20.68
N GLY A 446 5.52 -10.91 -20.55
CA GLY A 446 6.01 -10.00 -21.59
C GLY A 446 7.49 -9.60 -21.48
N ASP A 447 8.21 -10.01 -20.43
CA ASP A 447 9.61 -9.62 -20.20
C ASP A 447 10.65 -10.65 -20.72
N VAL A 448 10.21 -11.69 -21.45
CA VAL A 448 11.11 -12.56 -22.21
C VAL A 448 11.57 -11.82 -23.46
N LYS A 449 12.76 -11.23 -23.34
CA LYS A 449 13.53 -10.63 -24.44
C LYS A 449 14.25 -11.67 -25.30
N ASP A 450 13.80 -12.93 -25.32
CA ASP A 450 14.33 -13.93 -26.26
C ASP A 450 13.64 -13.78 -27.61
N SER A 451 14.19 -12.83 -28.37
CA SER A 451 14.09 -12.82 -29.82
C SER A 451 14.91 -13.98 -30.37
N THR A 452 14.35 -15.19 -30.38
CA THR A 452 14.71 -16.24 -31.35
C THR A 452 13.62 -17.31 -31.35
N CYS A 453 13.10 -17.58 -32.55
CA CYS A 453 12.25 -18.73 -32.89
C CYS A 453 10.77 -18.67 -32.46
N LEU A 454 9.97 -17.86 -33.18
CA LEU A 454 8.64 -18.29 -33.62
C LEU A 454 8.48 -17.98 -35.12
N PRO A 455 7.85 -18.87 -35.92
CA PRO A 455 7.80 -18.74 -37.37
C PRO A 455 6.84 -17.63 -37.80
N LYS A 456 7.25 -16.94 -38.87
CA LYS A 456 6.47 -15.92 -39.58
C LYS A 456 5.06 -16.41 -39.92
N ALA A 457 4.05 -15.73 -39.40
CA ALA A 457 2.73 -15.67 -40.00
C ALA A 457 2.75 -14.72 -41.20
N GLU A 458 3.17 -15.21 -42.36
CA GLU A 458 2.88 -14.61 -43.66
C GLU A 458 1.64 -15.33 -44.22
N HIS A 459 0.44 -14.76 -44.06
CA HIS A 459 -0.73 -14.91 -44.95
C HIS A 459 -1.98 -14.24 -44.35
N ALA A 460 -2.10 -12.91 -44.51
CA ALA A 460 -3.39 -12.21 -44.38
C ALA A 460 -3.28 -10.77 -44.93
N ALA A 461 -2.99 -10.60 -46.22
CA ALA A 461 -3.16 -9.31 -46.91
C ALA A 461 -3.11 -9.49 -48.44
N ALA A 462 -3.95 -10.37 -48.96
CA ALA A 462 -4.24 -10.47 -50.39
C ALA A 462 -5.71 -10.81 -50.59
N ASP A 463 -6.59 -9.94 -50.07
CA ASP A 463 -7.99 -9.86 -50.47
C ASP A 463 -8.50 -8.46 -50.13
N ARG A 464 -8.29 -7.55 -51.09
CA ARG A 464 -9.06 -6.32 -51.34
C ARG A 464 -8.53 -5.72 -52.63
N ALA A 465 -9.21 -6.07 -53.72
CA ALA A 465 -9.31 -5.26 -54.92
C ALA A 465 -9.91 -3.89 -54.58
#